data_AF-A0A352CPE8-F1
#
_entry.id   AF-A0A352CPE8-F1
#
_cell.length_a   1.000
_cell.length_b   1.000
_cell.length_c   1.000
_cell.angle_alpha   90.00
_cell.angle_beta   90.00
_cell.angle_gamma   90.00
#
_symmetry.space_group_name_H-M   'P 1'
#
loop_
_entity.id
_entity.type
_entity.pdbx_description
1 polymer ?
#
loop_
_entity_poly.entity_id
_entity_poly.type
_entity_poly.pdbx_seq_one_letter_code
_entity_poly.pdbx_strand_id
1 'polypeptide(L)'
;AHDITQGYQEENIDRICEGQYDDKPILVARGAIPKKGADGRYEYFFDADSGKGPKIREDGSVDYQYVNWGTVVNEGDVLAVYHDAEEGEDGFSVNGAVLKGKKGIEQGLLKGSGFVLSEDKHTYTAAISGMVSLKGGILQVIKHLDVSEVSLVTGNVDFDGTVHVKGDVENGALIKATEDIIIDGNVGGAEIISTGGRVILNKGMNAGRRGKVSAKGGVVSK
;
A
#
# COMPACT_ATOMS: atom_id res chain seq x y z
N ALA A 1 -47.18 3.42 33.70
CA ALA A 1 -46.29 2.25 33.76
C ALA A 1 -45.24 2.42 32.68
N HIS A 2 -43.96 2.21 32.98
CA HIS A 2 -42.96 2.16 31.92
C HIS A 2 -43.09 0.78 31.27
N ASP A 3 -43.64 0.72 30.06
CA ASP A 3 -43.82 -0.52 29.32
C ASP A 3 -42.46 -1.06 28.87
N ILE A 4 -41.92 -1.99 29.65
CA ILE A 4 -40.84 -2.87 29.21
C ILE A 4 -41.50 -3.96 28.37
N THR A 5 -41.01 -4.20 27.17
CA THR A 5 -41.56 -5.21 26.25
C THR A 5 -40.48 -6.11 25.66
N GLN A 6 -39.20 -5.76 25.82
CA GLN A 6 -38.04 -6.54 25.37
C GLN A 6 -36.83 -6.40 26.31
N GLY A 7 -35.89 -7.35 26.19
CA GLY A 7 -34.59 -7.27 26.88
C GLY A 7 -34.60 -7.76 28.33
N TYR A 8 -35.64 -8.49 28.74
CA TYR A 8 -35.72 -9.08 30.08
C TYR A 8 -34.50 -9.96 30.38
N GLN A 9 -33.99 -9.84 31.60
CA GLN A 9 -32.91 -10.67 32.11
C GLN A 9 -33.54 -11.80 32.93
N GLU A 10 -34.03 -12.85 32.25
CA GLU A 10 -34.82 -13.94 32.87
C GLU A 10 -34.13 -14.53 34.10
N GLU A 11 -32.83 -14.83 34.02
CA GLU A 11 -32.07 -15.35 35.16
C GLU A 11 -32.12 -14.43 36.39
N ASN A 12 -32.08 -13.11 36.20
CA ASN A 12 -32.15 -12.16 37.31
C ASN A 12 -33.59 -12.07 37.86
N ILE A 13 -34.59 -12.18 37.00
CA ILE A 13 -36.00 -12.16 37.40
C ILE A 13 -36.34 -13.41 38.21
N ASP A 14 -35.92 -14.58 37.74
CA ASP A 14 -36.15 -15.86 38.41
C ASP A 14 -35.50 -15.88 39.80
N ARG A 15 -34.25 -15.41 39.90
CA ARG A 15 -33.56 -15.25 41.20
C ARG A 15 -34.33 -14.36 42.17
N ILE A 16 -34.93 -13.26 41.69
CA ILE A 16 -35.77 -12.40 42.52
C ILE A 16 -37.03 -13.16 42.98
N CYS A 17 -37.69 -13.89 42.06
CA CYS A 17 -38.86 -14.71 42.38
C CYS A 17 -38.57 -15.83 43.39
N GLU A 18 -37.36 -16.38 43.38
CA GLU A 18 -36.88 -17.38 44.33
C GLU A 18 -36.40 -16.80 45.68
N GLY A 19 -36.46 -15.48 45.85
CA GLY A 19 -36.03 -14.80 47.09
C GLY A 19 -34.52 -14.64 47.23
N GLN A 20 -33.76 -14.83 46.15
CA GLN A 20 -32.29 -14.73 46.12
C GLN A 20 -31.83 -13.32 45.70
N TYR A 21 -32.08 -12.32 46.54
CA TYR A 21 -31.69 -10.94 46.30
C TYR A 21 -31.14 -10.25 47.56
N ASP A 22 -30.29 -9.24 47.35
CA ASP A 22 -29.72 -8.38 48.39
C ASP A 22 -30.22 -6.93 48.22
N ASP A 23 -29.80 -6.00 49.09
CA ASP A 23 -30.11 -4.56 49.02
C ASP A 23 -29.44 -3.80 47.85
N LYS A 24 -29.01 -4.50 46.79
CA LYS A 24 -28.36 -3.92 45.62
C LYS A 24 -29.34 -3.85 44.43
N PRO A 25 -29.30 -2.80 43.60
CA PRO A 25 -30.08 -2.78 42.36
C PRO A 25 -29.76 -3.97 41.46
N ILE A 26 -30.80 -4.69 41.03
CA ILE A 26 -30.70 -5.84 40.12
C ILE A 26 -31.16 -5.40 38.72
N LEU A 27 -30.37 -5.74 37.69
CA LEU A 27 -30.71 -5.47 36.30
C LEU A 27 -31.79 -6.43 35.83
N VAL A 28 -33.03 -5.97 35.69
CA VAL A 28 -34.18 -6.79 35.26
C VAL A 28 -34.46 -6.72 33.75
N ALA A 29 -34.00 -5.66 33.08
CA ALA A 29 -34.09 -5.54 31.63
C ALA A 29 -32.96 -4.66 31.08
N ARG A 30 -32.50 -4.96 29.87
CA ARG A 30 -31.50 -4.18 29.15
C ARG A 30 -31.77 -4.23 27.65
N GLY A 31 -31.72 -3.07 26.99
CA GLY A 31 -31.74 -2.99 25.54
C GLY A 31 -30.40 -3.40 24.91
N ALA A 32 -30.39 -3.72 23.62
CA ALA A 32 -29.17 -3.89 22.86
C ALA A 32 -28.69 -2.54 22.28
N ILE A 33 -27.40 -2.22 22.47
CA ILE A 33 -26.79 -1.03 21.86
C ILE A 33 -26.53 -1.34 20.38
N PRO A 34 -26.96 -0.49 19.43
CA PRO A 34 -26.68 -0.70 18.01
C PRO A 34 -25.16 -0.66 17.76
N LYS A 35 -24.69 -1.50 16.84
CA LYS A 35 -23.28 -1.54 16.45
C LYS A 35 -23.11 -0.97 15.04
N LYS A 36 -22.01 -0.24 14.85
CA LYS A 36 -21.59 0.21 13.51
C LYS A 36 -21.00 -0.99 12.76
N GLY A 37 -21.34 -1.15 11.49
CA GLY A 37 -20.69 -2.12 10.60
C GLY A 37 -19.24 -1.73 10.30
N ALA A 38 -18.44 -2.70 9.86
CA ALA A 38 -17.06 -2.46 9.46
C ALA A 38 -16.97 -1.51 8.25
N ASP A 39 -15.99 -0.61 8.25
CA ASP A 39 -15.72 0.25 7.10
C ASP A 39 -15.15 -0.59 5.94
N GLY A 40 -15.45 -0.17 4.71
CA GLY A 40 -14.90 -0.80 3.52
C GLY A 40 -13.38 -0.68 3.52
N ARG A 41 -12.70 -1.65 2.90
CA ARG A 41 -11.24 -1.75 2.96
C ARG A 41 -10.64 -2.36 1.71
N TYR A 42 -9.42 -1.94 1.40
CA TYR A 42 -8.60 -2.58 0.38
C TYR A 42 -7.70 -3.64 1.00
N GLU A 43 -7.64 -4.78 0.36
CA GLU A 43 -6.63 -5.81 0.54
C GLU A 43 -5.63 -5.70 -0.62
N TYR A 44 -4.36 -5.50 -0.31
CA TYR A 44 -3.29 -5.33 -1.31
C TYR A 44 -2.47 -6.62 -1.43
N PHE A 45 -2.17 -7.00 -2.66
CA PHE A 45 -1.39 -8.20 -3.00
C PHE A 45 0.06 -7.86 -3.40
N PHE A 46 0.54 -6.68 -3.00
CA PHE A 46 1.91 -6.20 -3.15
C PHE A 46 2.32 -5.40 -1.90
N ASP A 47 3.60 -5.05 -1.78
CA ASP A 47 4.08 -4.20 -0.68
C ASP A 47 3.57 -2.75 -0.87
N ALA A 48 2.39 -2.47 -0.31
CA ALA A 48 1.76 -1.15 -0.34
C ALA A 48 2.46 -0.11 0.56
N ASP A 49 3.41 -0.54 1.39
CA ASP A 49 4.27 0.32 2.21
C ASP A 49 5.60 0.67 1.52
N SER A 50 5.78 0.24 0.26
CA SER A 50 6.93 0.59 -0.57
C SER A 50 7.11 2.11 -0.69
N GLY A 51 8.23 2.61 -0.12
CA GLY A 51 8.56 4.02 -0.03
C GLY A 51 8.61 4.60 1.38
N LYS A 52 8.33 3.82 2.44
CA LYS A 52 8.54 4.24 3.84
C LYS A 52 10.00 4.02 4.28
N GLY A 53 10.86 5.00 4.00
CA GLY A 53 12.13 5.20 4.70
C GLY A 53 13.10 4.00 4.74
N PRO A 54 14.19 4.11 5.49
CA PRO A 54 15.26 3.14 5.46
C PRO A 54 14.87 1.82 6.13
N LYS A 55 15.22 0.69 5.52
CA LYS A 55 14.99 -0.66 6.06
C LYS A 55 15.91 -0.92 7.26
N ILE A 56 15.37 -1.47 8.34
CA ILE A 56 16.19 -2.01 9.44
C ILE A 56 16.60 -3.43 9.04
N ARG A 57 17.91 -3.71 8.98
CA ARG A 57 18.47 -5.05 8.73
C ARG A 57 18.28 -5.94 9.96
N GLU A 58 18.42 -7.27 9.78
CA GLU A 58 18.32 -8.25 10.86
C GLU A 58 19.33 -8.00 12.00
N ASP A 59 20.45 -7.35 11.70
CA ASP A 59 21.47 -6.95 12.67
C ASP A 59 21.17 -5.63 13.41
N GLY A 60 20.01 -5.02 13.16
CA GLY A 60 19.59 -3.75 13.73
C GLY A 60 20.21 -2.51 13.07
N SER A 61 21.06 -2.68 12.04
CA SER A 61 21.58 -1.56 11.25
C SER A 61 20.50 -1.00 10.32
N VAL A 62 20.48 0.33 10.17
CA VAL A 62 19.52 1.01 9.30
C VAL A 62 20.15 1.20 7.92
N ASP A 63 19.54 0.59 6.91
CA ASP A 63 19.92 0.74 5.51
C ASP A 63 19.32 2.04 4.94
N TYR A 64 20.08 3.13 5.10
CA TYR A 64 19.74 4.45 4.52
C TYR A 64 19.83 4.52 2.99
N GLN A 65 20.25 3.43 2.32
CA GLN A 65 20.60 3.46 0.90
C GLN A 65 19.63 2.69 0.00
N TYR A 66 18.70 1.91 0.59
CA TYR A 66 17.73 1.11 -0.15
C TYR A 66 16.36 1.79 -0.19
N VAL A 67 16.08 2.50 -1.28
CA VAL A 67 14.73 2.95 -1.61
C VAL A 67 14.00 1.78 -2.26
N ASN A 68 12.96 1.26 -1.58
CA ASN A 68 12.07 0.28 -2.21
C ASN A 68 11.17 1.03 -3.21
N TRP A 69 11.51 0.96 -4.50
CA TRP A 69 10.80 1.65 -5.57
C TRP A 69 9.43 1.01 -5.90
N GLY A 70 9.18 -0.21 -5.42
CA GLY A 70 7.91 -0.93 -5.57
C GLY A 70 8.10 -2.44 -5.62
N THR A 71 7.01 -3.15 -5.91
CA THR A 71 7.03 -4.60 -6.14
C THR A 71 6.91 -4.88 -7.64
N VAL A 72 7.60 -5.90 -8.15
CA VAL A 72 7.43 -6.32 -9.55
C VAL A 72 6.16 -7.15 -9.68
N VAL A 73 5.34 -6.84 -10.68
CA VAL A 73 4.10 -7.55 -11.02
C VAL A 73 4.04 -7.84 -12.51
N ASN A 74 3.31 -8.87 -12.90
CA ASN A 74 3.03 -9.22 -14.28
C ASN A 74 1.66 -8.68 -14.70
N GLU A 75 1.48 -8.45 -16.00
CA GLU A 75 0.16 -8.23 -16.58
C GLU A 75 -0.79 -9.37 -16.19
N GLY A 76 -1.98 -9.02 -15.69
CA GLY A 76 -2.96 -9.97 -15.19
C GLY A 76 -2.87 -10.28 -13.69
N ASP A 77 -1.81 -9.87 -13.00
CA ASP A 77 -1.70 -10.06 -11.55
C ASP A 77 -2.74 -9.19 -10.81
N VAL A 78 -3.38 -9.76 -9.79
CA VAL A 78 -4.28 -9.02 -8.89
C VAL A 78 -3.42 -8.10 -8.01
N LEU A 79 -3.73 -6.81 -8.02
CA LEU A 79 -3.03 -5.79 -7.24
C LEU A 79 -3.76 -5.49 -5.94
N ALA A 80 -5.08 -5.34 -6.01
CA ALA A 80 -5.91 -5.03 -4.86
C ALA A 80 -7.33 -5.57 -5.04
N VAL A 81 -7.95 -5.96 -3.93
CA VAL A 81 -9.37 -6.29 -3.84
C VAL A 81 -10.03 -5.36 -2.84
N TYR A 82 -11.12 -4.71 -3.26
CA TYR A 82 -11.98 -3.93 -2.39
C TYR A 82 -12.99 -4.84 -1.70
N HIS A 83 -13.19 -4.63 -0.41
CA HIS A 83 -14.23 -5.25 0.41
C HIS A 83 -15.21 -4.15 0.83
N ASP A 84 -16.47 -4.28 0.44
CA ASP A 84 -17.55 -3.33 0.75
C ASP A 84 -17.71 -3.10 2.26
N ALA A 85 -18.23 -1.93 2.62
CA ALA A 85 -18.61 -1.66 3.99
C ALA A 85 -19.78 -2.56 4.45
N GLU A 86 -19.71 -3.03 5.69
CA GLU A 86 -20.73 -3.92 6.26
C GLU A 86 -21.91 -3.12 6.84
N GLU A 87 -23.09 -3.74 6.82
CA GLU A 87 -24.27 -3.22 7.52
C GLU A 87 -24.05 -3.25 9.05
N GLY A 88 -24.61 -2.25 9.74
CA GLY A 88 -24.59 -2.23 11.20
C GLY A 88 -25.58 -3.21 11.81
N GLU A 89 -25.33 -3.63 13.05
CA GLU A 89 -26.29 -4.41 13.82
C GLU A 89 -27.29 -3.47 14.50
N ASP A 90 -28.58 -3.68 14.24
CA ASP A 90 -29.66 -2.99 14.94
C ASP A 90 -29.67 -3.38 16.42
N GLY A 91 -29.76 -2.37 17.28
CA GLY A 91 -30.07 -2.53 18.69
C GLY A 91 -31.56 -2.40 18.95
N PHE A 92 -31.93 -2.43 20.22
CA PHE A 92 -33.29 -2.14 20.66
C PHE A 92 -33.27 -1.55 22.06
N SER A 93 -34.25 -0.71 22.39
CA SER A 93 -34.45 -0.24 23.76
C SER A 93 -35.40 -1.17 24.52
N VAL A 94 -35.45 -1.05 25.85
CA VAL A 94 -36.28 -1.92 26.71
C VAL A 94 -37.79 -1.83 26.43
N ASN A 95 -38.26 -0.78 25.75
CA ASN A 95 -39.65 -0.63 25.33
C ASN A 95 -39.94 -1.24 23.93
N GLY A 96 -38.97 -1.93 23.33
CA GLY A 96 -39.10 -2.61 22.04
C GLY A 96 -38.83 -1.72 20.82
N ALA A 97 -38.49 -0.44 20.99
CA ALA A 97 -38.10 0.41 19.87
C ALA A 97 -36.75 -0.02 19.29
N VAL A 98 -36.70 -0.23 17.98
CA VAL A 98 -35.47 -0.58 17.23
C VAL A 98 -34.55 0.63 17.16
N LEU A 99 -33.28 0.43 17.50
CA LEU A 99 -32.21 1.42 17.38
C LEU A 99 -31.36 1.05 16.17
N LYS A 100 -31.38 1.84 15.11
CA LYS A 100 -30.70 1.47 13.86
C LYS A 100 -29.18 1.44 13.98
N GLY A 101 -28.59 0.32 13.56
CA GLY A 101 -27.16 0.20 13.31
C GLY A 101 -26.74 1.11 12.16
N LYS A 102 -25.54 1.68 12.24
CA LYS A 102 -25.00 2.48 11.13
C LYS A 102 -24.15 1.58 10.24
N LYS A 103 -24.38 1.64 8.92
CA LYS A 103 -23.46 1.05 7.94
C LYS A 103 -22.05 1.61 8.12
N GLY A 104 -21.04 0.79 7.85
CA GLY A 104 -19.68 1.27 7.65
C GLY A 104 -19.57 2.30 6.53
N ILE A 105 -18.43 2.99 6.47
CA ILE A 105 -18.11 3.99 5.46
C ILE A 105 -17.42 3.29 4.29
N GLU A 106 -17.94 3.51 3.08
CA GLU A 106 -17.30 3.06 1.84
C GLU A 106 -16.04 3.86 1.56
N GLN A 107 -15.02 3.23 0.97
CA GLN A 107 -13.87 3.95 0.44
C GLN A 107 -14.09 4.35 -1.02
N GLY A 108 -13.42 5.42 -1.43
CA GLY A 108 -13.36 5.79 -2.84
C GLY A 108 -12.56 4.77 -3.66
N LEU A 109 -12.81 4.74 -4.96
CA LEU A 109 -12.00 3.96 -5.90
C LEU A 109 -10.54 4.46 -5.89
N LEU A 110 -9.59 3.53 -5.96
CA LEU A 110 -8.19 3.87 -6.17
C LEU A 110 -8.04 4.57 -7.52
N LYS A 111 -7.20 5.60 -7.53
CA LYS A 111 -6.87 6.37 -8.73
C LYS A 111 -5.48 5.98 -9.23
N GLY A 112 -5.20 6.22 -10.50
CA GLY A 112 -3.87 6.08 -11.08
C GLY A 112 -3.89 5.40 -12.44
N SER A 113 -2.87 4.59 -12.73
CA SER A 113 -2.62 4.05 -14.07
C SER A 113 -1.91 2.69 -14.05
N GLY A 114 -1.89 2.01 -15.19
CA GLY A 114 -1.22 0.70 -15.33
C GLY A 114 -2.03 -0.47 -14.77
N PHE A 115 -3.31 -0.26 -14.46
CA PHE A 115 -4.23 -1.29 -14.01
C PHE A 115 -5.57 -1.17 -14.73
N VAL A 116 -6.32 -2.27 -14.72
CA VAL A 116 -7.74 -2.33 -15.07
C VAL A 116 -8.55 -2.60 -13.80
N LEU A 117 -9.74 -2.03 -13.75
CA LEU A 117 -10.73 -2.27 -12.70
C LEU A 117 -11.81 -3.17 -13.27
N SER A 118 -12.17 -4.23 -12.54
CA SER A 118 -13.27 -5.13 -12.90
C SER A 118 -14.62 -4.40 -13.01
N GLU A 119 -15.57 -4.97 -13.75
CA GLU A 119 -16.89 -4.36 -13.99
C GLU A 119 -17.69 -4.13 -12.69
N ASP A 120 -17.54 -5.03 -11.72
CA ASP A 120 -18.11 -4.92 -10.38
C ASP A 120 -17.40 -3.89 -9.48
N LYS A 121 -16.30 -3.30 -9.95
CA LYS A 121 -15.46 -2.32 -9.26
C LYS A 121 -14.76 -2.82 -8.00
N HIS A 122 -14.56 -4.13 -7.86
CA HIS A 122 -13.94 -4.73 -6.69
C HIS A 122 -12.48 -5.15 -6.89
N THR A 123 -12.07 -5.50 -8.10
CA THR A 123 -10.75 -6.07 -8.36
C THR A 123 -9.91 -5.18 -9.26
N TYR A 124 -8.71 -4.86 -8.80
CA TYR A 124 -7.70 -4.12 -9.55
C TYR A 124 -6.66 -5.10 -10.05
N THR A 125 -6.48 -5.16 -11.37
CA THR A 125 -5.55 -6.08 -12.02
C THR A 125 -4.53 -5.31 -12.82
N ALA A 126 -3.26 -5.73 -12.80
CA ALA A 126 -2.21 -5.11 -13.59
C ALA A 126 -2.54 -5.18 -15.09
N ALA A 127 -2.53 -4.03 -15.76
CA ALA A 127 -2.77 -3.93 -17.20
C ALA A 127 -1.47 -4.12 -18.01
N ILE A 128 -0.32 -4.03 -17.35
CA ILE A 128 1.01 -4.20 -17.91
C ILE A 128 1.91 -4.87 -16.86
N SER A 129 2.95 -5.57 -17.29
CA SER A 129 4.04 -5.96 -16.39
C SER A 129 4.92 -4.76 -16.06
N GLY A 130 5.36 -4.66 -14.81
CA GLY A 130 6.24 -3.59 -14.35
C GLY A 130 6.26 -3.47 -12.83
N MET A 131 6.64 -2.29 -12.33
CA MET A 131 6.71 -2.02 -10.90
C MET A 131 5.41 -1.39 -10.40
N VAL A 132 4.78 -2.02 -9.42
CA VAL A 132 3.61 -1.50 -8.70
C VAL A 132 4.03 -0.69 -7.47
N SER A 133 3.35 0.44 -7.25
CA SER A 133 3.45 1.24 -6.02
C SER A 133 2.12 1.88 -5.66
N LEU A 134 1.93 2.17 -4.38
CA LEU A 134 0.80 2.93 -3.85
C LEU A 134 1.30 4.11 -3.03
N LYS A 135 1.17 5.33 -3.57
CA LYS A 135 1.62 6.55 -2.89
C LYS A 135 0.50 7.58 -2.82
N GLY A 136 0.15 8.01 -1.61
CA GLY A 136 -0.91 9.01 -1.40
C GLY A 136 -2.27 8.58 -1.95
N GLY A 137 -2.56 7.27 -1.97
CA GLY A 137 -3.80 6.72 -2.55
C GLY A 137 -3.81 6.62 -4.07
N ILE A 138 -2.65 6.83 -4.73
CA ILE A 138 -2.48 6.67 -6.17
C ILE A 138 -1.78 5.34 -6.43
N LEU A 139 -2.49 4.39 -7.04
CA LEU A 139 -1.99 3.08 -7.47
C LEU A 139 -1.39 3.21 -8.87
N GLN A 140 -0.14 2.81 -9.05
CA GLN A 140 0.50 2.83 -10.36
C GLN A 140 1.24 1.54 -10.63
N VAL A 141 1.08 1.02 -11.83
CA VAL A 141 2.03 0.07 -12.44
C VAL A 141 2.76 0.80 -13.55
N ILE A 142 4.09 0.90 -13.43
CA ILE A 142 4.93 1.62 -14.38
C ILE A 142 6.05 0.72 -14.90
N LYS A 143 6.40 0.95 -16.16
CA LYS A 143 7.55 0.33 -16.82
C LYS A 143 8.66 1.33 -17.19
N HIS A 144 8.42 2.61 -16.89
CA HIS A 144 9.37 3.70 -17.07
C HIS A 144 9.46 4.50 -15.78
N LEU A 145 10.67 4.68 -15.26
CA LEU A 145 10.95 5.48 -14.07
C LEU A 145 11.74 6.72 -14.44
N ASP A 146 11.12 7.88 -14.21
CA ASP A 146 11.80 9.18 -14.27
C ASP A 146 12.33 9.58 -12.90
N VAL A 147 13.63 9.83 -12.79
CA VAL A 147 14.26 10.41 -11.59
C VAL A 147 15.01 11.69 -11.93
N SER A 148 14.99 12.66 -11.01
CA SER A 148 15.68 13.92 -11.20
C SER A 148 17.20 13.75 -11.14
N GLU A 149 17.70 13.05 -10.14
CA GLU A 149 19.14 12.81 -9.91
C GLU A 149 19.30 11.56 -9.04
N VAL A 150 20.46 10.91 -9.14
CA VAL A 150 20.77 9.73 -8.33
C VAL A 150 22.05 9.97 -7.53
N SER A 151 21.94 9.95 -6.21
CA SER A 151 23.04 10.14 -5.28
C SER A 151 22.93 9.15 -4.12
N LEU A 152 23.94 9.15 -3.25
CA LEU A 152 23.86 8.41 -1.99
C LEU A 152 22.72 8.90 -1.07
N VAL A 153 22.21 10.11 -1.31
CA VAL A 153 21.11 10.71 -0.54
C VAL A 153 19.76 10.37 -1.17
N THR A 154 19.63 10.45 -2.50
CA THR A 154 18.37 10.09 -3.18
C THR A 154 18.15 8.59 -3.26
N GLY A 155 19.21 7.81 -3.09
CA GLY A 155 19.17 6.36 -2.95
C GLY A 155 19.46 5.63 -4.26
N ASN A 156 19.90 4.39 -4.13
CA ASN A 156 20.15 3.52 -5.28
C ASN A 156 18.84 3.18 -5.99
N VAL A 157 18.92 2.96 -7.30
CA VAL A 157 17.79 2.58 -8.14
C VAL A 157 17.91 1.11 -8.51
N ASP A 158 16.87 0.33 -8.26
CA ASP A 158 16.70 -1.04 -8.73
C ASP A 158 15.28 -1.16 -9.29
N PHE A 159 15.16 -1.23 -10.62
CA PHE A 159 13.91 -1.02 -11.34
C PHE A 159 13.66 -2.07 -12.42
N ASP A 160 12.48 -2.70 -12.41
CA ASP A 160 12.07 -3.57 -13.51
C ASP A 160 11.41 -2.76 -14.64
N GLY A 161 12.23 -2.33 -15.58
CA GLY A 161 11.84 -1.57 -16.76
C GLY A 161 12.93 -0.58 -17.17
N THR A 162 12.52 0.51 -17.80
CA THR A 162 13.41 1.59 -18.27
C THR A 162 13.58 2.66 -17.19
N VAL A 163 14.81 3.15 -16.99
CA VAL A 163 15.13 4.24 -16.07
C VAL A 163 15.64 5.45 -16.85
N HIS A 164 15.05 6.62 -16.62
CA HIS A 164 15.49 7.91 -17.16
C HIS A 164 15.91 8.84 -16.02
N VAL A 165 17.20 9.15 -15.96
CA VAL A 165 17.78 10.14 -15.05
C VAL A 165 17.93 11.46 -15.80
N LYS A 166 17.19 12.50 -15.37
CA LYS A 166 17.17 13.82 -16.01
C LYS A 166 18.41 14.66 -15.68
N GLY A 167 19.02 14.40 -14.54
CA GLY A 167 20.16 15.13 -14.00
C GLY A 167 21.38 14.23 -13.82
N ASP A 168 22.22 14.62 -12.87
CA ASP A 168 23.51 13.98 -12.64
C ASP A 168 23.36 12.68 -11.82
N VAL A 169 24.33 11.78 -11.99
CA VAL A 169 24.50 10.58 -11.16
C VAL A 169 25.80 10.74 -10.38
N GLU A 170 25.71 10.86 -9.07
CA GLU A 170 26.86 11.13 -8.20
C GLU A 170 27.76 9.91 -7.98
N ASN A 171 28.97 10.16 -7.46
CA ASN A 171 29.90 9.11 -7.08
C ASN A 171 29.29 8.15 -6.05
N GLY A 172 29.45 6.85 -6.28
CA GLY A 172 29.00 5.80 -5.36
C GLY A 172 27.54 5.39 -5.51
N ALA A 173 26.77 6.03 -6.39
CA ALA A 173 25.41 5.60 -6.71
C ALA A 173 25.41 4.28 -7.50
N LEU A 174 24.32 3.51 -7.33
CA LEU A 174 24.02 2.31 -8.10
C LEU A 174 22.66 2.47 -8.81
N ILE A 175 22.64 2.18 -10.11
CA ILE A 175 21.42 2.08 -10.91
C ILE A 175 21.40 0.70 -11.58
N LYS A 176 20.36 -0.07 -11.29
CA LYS A 176 20.04 -1.33 -11.95
C LYS A 176 18.69 -1.23 -12.63
N ALA A 177 18.64 -1.64 -13.88
CA ALA A 177 17.40 -1.71 -14.65
C ALA A 177 17.36 -2.96 -15.52
N THR A 178 16.16 -3.48 -15.78
CA THR A 178 15.99 -4.61 -16.70
C THR A 178 15.97 -4.20 -18.17
N GLU A 179 15.57 -2.96 -18.46
CA GLU A 179 15.55 -2.40 -19.82
C GLU A 179 16.54 -1.22 -19.93
N ASP A 180 16.22 -0.21 -20.73
CA ASP A 180 17.16 0.87 -21.05
C ASP A 180 17.41 1.77 -19.83
N ILE A 181 18.63 2.32 -19.75
CA ILE A 181 18.98 3.38 -18.79
C ILE A 181 19.44 4.59 -19.60
N ILE A 182 18.74 5.71 -19.44
CA ILE A 182 19.06 6.99 -20.08
C ILE A 182 19.49 7.98 -19.01
N ILE A 183 20.65 8.62 -19.18
CA ILE A 183 21.16 9.64 -18.26
C ILE A 183 21.49 10.91 -19.04
N ASP A 184 20.80 11.99 -18.71
CA ASP A 184 20.94 13.30 -19.36
C ASP A 184 22.03 14.18 -18.72
N GLY A 185 22.39 13.90 -17.47
CA GLY A 185 23.47 14.56 -16.76
C GLY A 185 24.83 13.88 -16.89
N ASN A 186 25.78 14.36 -16.09
CA ASN A 186 27.10 13.78 -15.93
C ASN A 186 27.03 12.57 -15.00
N VAL A 187 27.82 11.55 -15.29
CA VAL A 187 27.97 10.39 -14.41
C VAL A 187 29.32 10.45 -13.69
N GLY A 188 29.31 10.42 -12.37
CA GLY A 188 30.50 10.23 -11.54
C GLY A 188 30.98 8.77 -11.53
N GLY A 189 31.74 8.39 -10.51
CA GLY A 189 32.11 7.01 -10.26
C GLY A 189 30.96 6.19 -9.68
N ALA A 190 29.97 5.89 -10.52
CA ALA A 190 28.76 5.11 -10.21
C ALA A 190 28.80 3.72 -10.86
N GLU A 191 27.95 2.81 -10.39
CA GLU A 191 27.69 1.53 -11.04
C GLU A 191 26.33 1.57 -11.75
N ILE A 192 26.35 1.36 -13.08
CA ILE A 192 25.17 1.39 -13.94
C ILE A 192 25.06 0.06 -14.65
N ILE A 193 23.95 -0.66 -14.42
CA ILE A 193 23.74 -2.01 -14.93
C ILE A 193 22.37 -2.11 -15.59
N SER A 194 22.36 -2.25 -16.91
CA SER A 194 21.17 -2.70 -17.65
C SER A 194 21.30 -4.18 -18.00
N THR A 195 20.36 -5.02 -17.56
CA THR A 195 20.44 -6.47 -17.76
C THR A 195 19.87 -6.93 -19.11
N GLY A 196 18.94 -6.17 -19.70
CA GLY A 196 18.30 -6.47 -20.99
C GLY A 196 18.41 -5.36 -22.03
N GLY A 197 18.65 -4.12 -21.63
CA GLY A 197 18.63 -2.94 -22.49
C GLY A 197 20.00 -2.29 -22.72
N ARG A 198 19.96 -1.05 -23.20
CA ARG A 198 21.09 -0.16 -23.46
C ARG A 198 21.35 0.79 -22.30
N VAL A 199 22.58 1.26 -22.18
CA VAL A 199 22.89 2.43 -21.35
C VAL A 199 23.27 3.60 -22.27
N ILE A 200 22.58 4.73 -22.13
CA ILE A 200 22.78 5.95 -22.91
C ILE A 200 23.25 7.06 -21.97
N LEU A 201 24.48 7.52 -22.15
CA LEU A 201 25.08 8.63 -21.39
C LEU A 201 25.18 9.86 -22.30
N ASN A 202 24.34 10.87 -22.06
CA ASN A 202 24.31 12.06 -22.93
C ASN A 202 25.41 13.08 -22.62
N LYS A 203 26.04 13.05 -21.44
CA LYS A 203 27.22 13.88 -21.09
C LYS A 203 28.46 13.08 -20.66
N GLY A 204 28.42 11.77 -20.87
CA GLY A 204 29.52 10.87 -20.52
C GLY A 204 29.72 10.62 -19.02
N MET A 205 30.79 9.90 -18.70
CA MET A 205 31.15 9.51 -17.33
C MET A 205 32.55 10.03 -16.98
N ASN A 206 32.65 10.81 -15.90
CA ASN A 206 33.91 11.27 -15.33
C ASN A 206 34.16 10.60 -13.97
N ALA A 207 34.76 9.42 -14.05
CA ALA A 207 34.78 8.44 -12.98
C ALA A 207 36.10 8.40 -12.17
N GLY A 208 37.17 9.05 -12.64
CA GLY A 208 38.48 9.02 -11.98
C GLY A 208 39.00 7.60 -11.68
N ARG A 209 38.75 6.64 -12.60
CA ARG A 209 39.00 5.18 -12.48
C ARG A 209 38.10 4.39 -11.50
N ARG A 210 37.03 4.99 -10.98
CA ARG A 210 36.02 4.34 -10.14
C ARG A 210 34.69 4.37 -10.87
N GLY A 211 33.92 3.29 -10.87
CA GLY A 211 32.63 3.22 -11.59
C GLY A 211 32.65 2.23 -12.74
N LYS A 212 31.47 1.72 -13.08
CA LYS A 212 31.29 0.61 -14.01
C LYS A 212 29.97 0.77 -14.75
N VAL A 213 30.02 0.61 -16.07
CA VAL A 213 28.81 0.59 -16.90
C VAL A 213 28.74 -0.75 -17.61
N SER A 214 27.60 -1.42 -17.47
CA SER A 214 27.31 -2.73 -18.05
C SER A 214 25.93 -2.69 -18.69
N ALA A 215 25.83 -3.12 -19.95
CA ALA A 215 24.57 -3.15 -20.67
C ALA A 215 24.56 -4.31 -21.67
N LYS A 216 23.53 -5.16 -21.64
CA LYS A 216 23.40 -6.26 -22.60
C LYS A 216 23.18 -5.75 -24.03
N GLY A 217 22.41 -4.67 -24.19
CA GLY A 217 22.15 -4.01 -25.47
C GLY A 217 23.26 -3.06 -25.94
N GLY A 218 24.31 -2.88 -25.14
CA GLY A 218 25.44 -2.00 -25.44
C GLY A 218 25.38 -0.65 -24.72
N VAL A 219 26.51 0.05 -24.73
CA VAL A 219 26.70 1.35 -24.07
C VAL A 219 26.96 2.41 -25.13
N VAL A 220 26.20 3.50 -25.09
CA VAL A 220 26.34 4.66 -25.99
C VAL A 220 26.68 5.88 -25.15
N SER A 221 27.75 6.58 -25.50
CA SER A 221 28.09 7.90 -24.97
C SER A 221 28.10 8.90 -26.11
N LYS A 222 27.52 10.09 -25.87
CA LYS A 222 27.61 11.24 -26.77
C LYS A 222 28.65 12.25 -26.30
#